data_AF-A0A973DMM0-F1
#
_entry.id   AF-A0A973DMM0-F1
#
_cell.length_a   1.000
_cell.length_b   1.000
_cell.length_c   1.000
_cell.angle_alpha   90.00
_cell.angle_beta   90.00
_cell.angle_gamma   90.00
#
_symmetry.space_group_name_H-M   'P 1'
#
loop_
_entity.id
_entity.type
_entity.pdbx_description
1 polymer ?
#
loop_
_entity_poly.entity_id
_entity_poly.type
_entity_poly.pdbx_seq_one_letter_code
_entity_poly.pdbx_strand_id
1 'polypeptide(L)'
;MFINKALLLSVMALIGSVSPISAAEVNQARLALQAPVMAISRQGDTILSVGDRGHIFKFNQQKWSQVASPSDVLFTNIFQLNQV
;
A
#
# COMPACT_ATOMS: atom_id res chain seq x y z
N MET A 1 36.08 44.82 -14.56
CA MET A 1 35.12 44.49 -13.49
C MET A 1 33.98 43.71 -14.12
N PHE A 2 34.20 42.40 -14.35
CA PHE A 2 33.20 41.51 -14.95
C PHE A 2 32.54 40.74 -13.82
N ILE A 3 31.25 41.02 -13.59
CA ILE A 3 30.45 40.35 -12.58
C ILE A 3 30.06 38.97 -13.13
N ASN A 4 30.42 37.93 -12.39
CA ASN A 4 30.16 36.52 -12.69
C ASN A 4 28.65 36.24 -12.84
N LYS A 5 28.19 35.99 -14.07
CA LYS A 5 26.83 35.55 -14.40
C LYS A 5 26.53 34.08 -14.04
N ALA A 6 27.43 33.38 -13.36
CA ALA A 6 27.35 31.93 -13.19
C ALA A 6 26.53 31.45 -11.96
N LEU A 7 25.94 32.35 -11.17
CA LEU A 7 25.32 31.94 -9.90
C LEU A 7 23.79 31.72 -9.94
N LEU A 8 23.14 31.88 -11.10
CA LEU A 8 21.68 31.77 -11.22
C LEU A 8 21.18 30.42 -11.77
N LEU A 9 22.06 29.47 -12.04
CA LEU A 9 21.71 28.21 -12.72
C LEU A 9 21.70 26.95 -11.84
N SER A 10 21.60 27.08 -10.51
CA SER A 10 21.65 25.91 -9.60
C SER A 10 20.33 25.57 -8.88
N VAL A 11 19.25 26.33 -9.07
CA VAL A 11 17.98 26.09 -8.33
C VAL A 11 17.03 25.14 -9.09
N MET A 12 17.46 24.52 -10.19
CA MET A 12 16.56 23.79 -11.09
C MET A 12 16.71 22.25 -11.09
N ALA A 13 17.56 21.69 -10.23
CA ALA A 13 17.88 20.25 -10.27
C ALA A 13 17.38 19.42 -9.06
N LEU A 14 16.59 20.01 -8.15
CA LEU A 14 16.12 19.30 -6.94
C LEU A 14 14.60 19.14 -6.85
N ILE A 15 13.90 19.05 -7.99
CA ILE A 15 12.54 18.52 -8.00
C ILE A 15 12.67 17.04 -8.33
N GLY A 16 13.15 16.27 -7.36
CA GLY A 16 13.05 14.82 -7.40
C GLY A 16 11.58 14.46 -7.64
N SER A 17 11.35 13.47 -8.51
CA SER A 17 10.06 12.98 -8.94
C SER A 17 9.12 12.75 -7.75
N VAL A 18 8.32 13.75 -7.39
CA VAL A 18 7.20 13.55 -6.48
C VAL A 18 6.17 12.76 -7.27
N SER A 19 6.21 11.43 -7.15
CA SER A 19 5.14 10.58 -7.64
C SER A 19 3.83 11.10 -7.04
N PRO A 20 2.78 11.31 -7.84
CA PRO A 20 1.49 11.67 -7.29
C PRO A 20 1.06 10.53 -6.36
N ILE A 21 0.95 10.82 -5.06
CA ILE A 21 0.34 9.91 -4.10
C ILE A 21 -1.09 9.70 -4.60
N SER A 22 -1.41 8.50 -5.07
CA SER A 22 -2.72 8.20 -5.62
C SER A 22 -3.75 8.35 -4.51
N ALA A 23 -4.75 9.22 -4.70
CA ALA A 23 -5.82 9.42 -3.72
C ALA A 23 -6.60 8.12 -3.42
N ALA A 24 -6.54 7.13 -4.32
CA ALA A 24 -7.07 5.79 -4.10
C ALA A 24 -6.32 5.02 -3.01
N GLU A 25 -4.98 5.13 -2.93
CA GLU A 25 -4.17 4.46 -1.91
C GLU A 25 -4.44 5.02 -0.50
N VAL A 26 -4.69 6.33 -0.39
CA VAL A 26 -4.93 7.00 0.90
C VAL A 26 -6.33 6.72 1.46
N ASN A 27 -7.36 6.66 0.61
CA ASN A 27 -8.73 6.44 1.05
C ASN A 27 -9.06 4.96 1.33
N GLN A 28 -8.46 4.02 0.60
CA GLN A 28 -8.69 2.59 0.80
C GLN A 28 -8.25 2.13 2.20
N ALA A 29 -7.18 2.72 2.73
CA ALA A 29 -6.60 2.32 4.01
C ALA A 29 -7.44 2.72 5.24
N ARG A 30 -7.98 3.94 5.29
CA ARG A 30 -8.57 4.45 6.55
C ARG A 30 -9.86 3.70 6.94
N LEU A 31 -10.72 3.37 5.98
CA LEU A 31 -11.96 2.65 6.25
C LEU A 31 -11.73 1.15 6.45
N ALA A 32 -10.76 0.56 5.74
CA ALA A 32 -10.44 -0.86 5.88
C ALA A 32 -9.89 -1.19 7.27
N LEU A 33 -9.16 -0.26 7.92
CA LEU A 33 -8.66 -0.45 9.30
C LEU A 33 -9.76 -0.53 10.36
N GLN A 34 -10.96 -0.07 10.05
CA GLN A 34 -12.13 -0.11 10.95
C GLN A 34 -13.10 -1.24 10.58
N ALA A 35 -12.84 -1.95 9.47
CA ALA A 35 -13.72 -2.97 8.96
C ALA A 35 -13.51 -4.31 9.71
N PRO A 36 -14.58 -5.11 9.89
CA PRO A 36 -14.46 -6.44 10.47
C PRO A 36 -13.57 -7.36 9.63
N VAL A 37 -12.65 -8.06 10.30
CA VAL A 37 -11.83 -9.13 9.72
C VAL A 37 -12.62 -10.43 9.77
N MET A 38 -12.75 -11.11 8.63
CA MET A 38 -13.52 -12.36 8.52
C MET A 38 -12.64 -13.60 8.57
N ALA A 39 -11.45 -13.52 7.96
CA ALA A 39 -10.51 -14.64 7.98
C ALA A 39 -9.07 -14.14 8.02
N ILE A 40 -8.22 -14.95 8.66
CA ILE A 40 -6.77 -14.77 8.71
C ILE A 40 -6.12 -16.12 8.42
N SER A 41 -5.11 -16.15 7.57
CA SER A 41 -4.41 -17.37 7.20
C SER A 41 -2.93 -17.10 7.03
N ARG A 42 -2.10 -18.07 7.44
CA ARG A 42 -0.65 -18.01 7.29
C ARG A 42 -0.23 -18.84 6.08
N GLN A 43 0.57 -18.23 5.21
CA GLN A 43 1.26 -18.87 4.10
C GLN A 43 2.77 -18.66 4.27
N GLY A 44 3.46 -19.68 4.79
CA GLY A 44 4.88 -19.56 5.17
C GLY A 44 5.10 -18.41 6.16
N ASP A 45 5.95 -17.45 5.78
CA ASP A 45 6.27 -16.27 6.60
C ASP A 45 5.26 -15.13 6.47
N THR A 46 4.32 -15.24 5.54
CA THR A 46 3.30 -14.20 5.30
C THR A 46 2.00 -14.56 6.01
N ILE A 47 1.35 -13.57 6.61
CA ILE A 47 -0.03 -13.72 7.08
C ILE A 47 -0.92 -12.85 6.19
N LEU A 48 -2.03 -13.42 5.72
CA LEU A 48 -3.07 -12.71 4.99
C LEU A 48 -4.30 -12.58 5.87
N SER A 49 -4.96 -11.44 5.83
CA SER A 49 -6.32 -11.29 6.34
C SER A 49 -7.23 -10.67 5.30
N VAL A 50 -8.51 -11.05 5.35
CA VAL A 50 -9.55 -10.56 4.46
C VAL A 50 -10.80 -10.23 5.25
N GLY A 51 -11.66 -9.39 4.69
CA GLY A 51 -12.93 -9.06 5.33
C GLY A 51 -13.85 -8.20 4.48
N ASP A 52 -14.61 -7.35 5.18
CA ASP A 52 -15.68 -6.55 4.59
C ASP A 52 -15.19 -5.57 3.52
N ARG A 53 -16.02 -5.31 2.50
CA ARG A 53 -15.70 -4.41 1.38
C ARG A 53 -14.45 -4.81 0.59
N GLY A 54 -14.10 -6.10 0.61
CA GLY A 54 -13.03 -6.69 -0.16
C GLY A 54 -11.62 -6.28 0.28
N HIS A 55 -11.42 -5.78 1.50
CA HIS A 55 -10.06 -5.48 1.93
C HIS A 55 -9.22 -6.75 2.07
N ILE A 56 -7.96 -6.65 1.68
CA ILE A 56 -6.95 -7.69 1.85
C ILE A 56 -5.77 -7.03 2.54
N PHE A 57 -5.35 -7.56 3.69
CA PHE A 57 -4.13 -7.15 4.35
C PHE A 57 -3.10 -8.26 4.32
N LYS A 58 -1.84 -7.86 4.16
CA LYS A 58 -0.68 -8.73 4.23
C LYS A 58 0.20 -8.28 5.40
N PHE A 59 0.54 -9.21 6.26
CA PHE A 59 1.56 -9.05 7.29
C PHE A 59 2.88 -9.59 6.77
N ASN A 60 3.90 -8.74 6.74
CA ASN A 60 5.27 -9.15 6.49
C ASN A 60 6.09 -8.94 7.76
N GLN A 61 6.13 -9.96 8.62
CA GLN A 61 6.90 -10.14 9.86
C GLN A 61 6.79 -9.06 10.96
N GLN A 62 6.53 -7.80 10.62
CA GLN A 62 6.49 -6.65 11.53
C GLN A 62 5.40 -5.64 11.20
N LYS A 63 4.87 -5.64 9.97
CA LYS A 63 3.92 -4.63 9.51
C LYS A 63 2.79 -5.21 8.66
N TRP A 64 1.59 -4.72 8.93
CA TRP A 64 0.42 -4.90 8.06
C TRP A 64 0.41 -3.85 6.95
N SER A 65 0.13 -4.27 5.73
CA SER A 65 -0.12 -3.41 4.58
C SER A 65 -1.35 -3.89 3.83
N GLN A 66 -2.21 -2.96 3.41
CA GLN A 66 -3.29 -3.29 2.49
C GLN A 66 -2.72 -3.59 1.10
N VAL A 67 -3.29 -4.57 0.41
CA VAL A 67 -2.98 -4.87 -0.98
C VAL A 67 -4.20 -4.61 -1.86
N ALA A 68 -3.96 -4.44 -3.17
CA ALA A 68 -5.03 -4.25 -4.12
C ALA A 68 -6.01 -5.43 -4.07
N SER A 69 -7.30 -5.10 -4.03
CA SER A 69 -8.35 -6.10 -4.07
C SER A 69 -8.93 -6.23 -5.48
N PRO A 70 -9.25 -7.44 -5.94
CA PRO A 70 -9.99 -7.65 -7.18
C PRO A 70 -11.48 -7.34 -7.05
N SER A 71 -11.99 -7.10 -5.84
CA SER A 71 -13.42 -6.89 -5.58
C SER A 71 -13.66 -5.97 -4.38
N ASP A 72 -14.82 -5.33 -4.34
CA ASP A 72 -15.32 -4.51 -3.24
C ASP A 72 -16.38 -5.25 -2.39
N VAL A 73 -16.53 -6.57 -2.56
CA VAL A 73 -17.48 -7.40 -1.81
C VAL A 73 -16.83 -8.09 -0.61
N LEU A 74 -17.65 -8.56 0.33
CA LEU A 74 -17.20 -9.30 1.51
C LEU A 74 -16.42 -10.57 1.14
N PHE A 75 -15.18 -10.67 1.60
CA PHE A 75 -14.45 -11.93 1.64
C PHE A 75 -14.68 -12.61 2.99
N THR A 76 -15.05 -13.89 2.97
CA THR A 76 -15.40 -14.64 4.19
C THR A 76 -14.35 -15.67 4.60
N ASN A 77 -13.44 -16.08 3.69
CA ASN A 77 -12.45 -17.12 3.98
C ASN A 77 -11.20 -17.01 3.09
N ILE A 78 -10.12 -17.68 3.50
CA ILE A 78 -8.86 -17.81 2.75
C ILE A 78 -8.50 -19.28 2.66
N PHE A 79 -8.47 -19.82 1.44
CA PHE A 79 -8.08 -21.21 1.19
C PHE A 79 -6.72 -21.28 0.48
N GLN A 80 -5.81 -22.08 1.02
CA GLN A 80 -4.58 -22.43 0.34
C GLN A 80 -4.78 -23.71 -0.47
N LEU A 81 -4.55 -23.66 -1.77
CA LEU A 81 -4.76 -24.82 -2.63
C LEU A 81 -3.59 -25.81 -2.58
N ASN A 82 -2.36 -25.35 -2.36
CA ASN A 82 -1.15 -26.18 -2.30
C ASN A 82 -0.28 -25.77 -1.10
N GLN A 83 -0.06 -26.70 -0.18
CA GLN A 83 0.91 -26.59 0.91
C GLN A 83 2.02 -27.60 0.59
N VAL A 84 3.22 -27.12 0.26
CA VAL A 84 4.42 -27.96 0.08
C VAL A 84 5.29 -27.79 1.30
#